data_AF-A0A1G7EA17-F1
#
_entry.id   AF-A0A1G7EA17-F1
#
_cell.length_a   1.000
_cell.length_b   1.000
_cell.length_c   1.000
_cell.angle_alpha   90.00
_cell.angle_beta   90.00
_cell.angle_gamma   90.00
#
_symmetry.space_group_name_H-M   'P 1'
#
loop_
_entity.id
_entity.type
_entity.pdbx_description
1 polymer ?
#
loop_
_entity_poly.entity_id
_entity_poly.type
_entity_poly.pdbx_seq_one_letter_code
_entity_poly.pdbx_strand_id
1 'polypeptide(L)'
;MAQVQAERERTRERVFRLIVENGPISTGELARITVLTAAAVRRHITALEKEGRIAVYRENGPGAGTGKRGRPARRYIATGNTLQKRFGRSAENVALSALDFIAEKLGKAGLQAYADARTKAIIQRYGEAVETAGEDMRHKLQALARALTHDGYAASVRSVPGTQMLQLCQGHCPIRKIAGEHEILCGAETRAFGEILGVHVQRIATQVSGSFTCTLTVPAGPTRTEQQDVKCE
;
A
#
# COMPACT_ATOMS: atom_id res chain seq x y z
N MET A 1 24.27 3.51 -31.09
CA MET A 1 22.88 3.26 -30.64
C MET A 1 22.75 3.30 -29.12
N ALA A 2 23.52 2.49 -28.37
CA ALA A 2 23.43 2.42 -26.91
C ALA A 2 23.79 3.72 -26.15
N GLN A 3 24.82 4.47 -26.58
CA GLN A 3 25.21 5.74 -25.95
C GLN A 3 24.13 6.84 -26.08
N VAL A 4 23.55 6.99 -27.27
CA VAL A 4 22.46 7.94 -27.52
C VAL A 4 21.20 7.59 -26.71
N GLN A 5 20.98 6.31 -26.45
CA GLN A 5 19.87 5.84 -25.61
C GLN A 5 20.12 6.13 -24.12
N ALA A 6 21.34 5.91 -23.63
CA ALA A 6 21.74 6.25 -22.26
C ALA A 6 21.68 7.77 -21.99
N GLU A 7 22.05 8.61 -22.95
CA GLU A 7 21.94 10.07 -22.84
C GLU A 7 20.47 10.54 -22.83
N ARG A 8 19.62 9.91 -23.64
CA ARG A 8 18.17 10.14 -23.63
C ARG A 8 17.53 9.71 -22.32
N GLU A 9 18.00 8.61 -21.71
CA GLU A 9 17.58 8.14 -20.40
C GLU A 9 17.96 9.12 -19.29
N ARG A 10 19.22 9.58 -19.27
CA ARG A 10 19.69 10.61 -18.32
C ARG A 10 18.90 11.92 -18.45
N THR A 11 18.59 12.33 -19.68
CA THR A 11 17.79 13.54 -19.95
C THR A 11 16.33 13.37 -19.51
N ARG A 12 15.73 12.20 -19.78
CA ARG A 12 14.37 11.85 -19.33
C ARG A 12 14.27 11.84 -17.81
N GLU A 13 15.28 11.31 -17.12
CA GLU A 13 15.34 11.33 -15.65
C GLU A 13 15.50 12.73 -15.08
N ARG A 14 16.28 13.60 -15.72
CA ARG A 14 16.41 15.01 -15.34
C ARG A 14 15.08 15.75 -15.49
N VAL A 15 14.37 15.56 -16.60
CA VAL A 15 13.02 16.12 -16.81
C VAL A 15 12.05 15.62 -15.74
N PHE A 16 12.07 14.31 -15.44
CA PHE A 16 11.23 13.74 -14.39
C PHE A 16 11.53 14.34 -13.00
N ARG A 17 12.81 14.50 -12.65
CA ARG A 17 13.23 15.11 -11.38
C ARG A 17 12.69 16.53 -11.23
N LEU A 18 12.81 17.35 -12.27
CA LEU A 18 12.28 18.72 -12.26
C LEU A 18 10.76 18.77 -12.07
N ILE A 19 10.01 17.81 -12.64
CA ILE A 19 8.56 17.67 -12.42
C ILE A 19 8.25 17.30 -10.97
N VAL A 20 9.06 16.45 -10.34
CA VAL A 20 8.91 16.09 -8.92
C VAL A 20 9.18 17.29 -8.02
N GLU A 21 10.24 18.06 -8.29
CA GLU A 21 10.68 19.18 -7.45
C GLU A 21 9.82 20.44 -7.60
N ASN A 22 9.30 20.70 -8.81
CA ASN A 22 8.65 21.98 -9.17
C ASN A 22 7.19 21.83 -9.62
N GLY A 23 6.59 20.65 -9.46
CA GLY A 23 5.20 20.40 -9.87
C GLY A 23 4.20 21.26 -9.08
N PRO A 24 3.10 21.76 -9.70
CA PRO A 24 2.71 21.61 -11.10
C PRO A 24 3.50 22.50 -12.07
N ILE A 25 4.17 21.91 -13.08
CA ILE A 25 5.04 22.64 -14.02
C ILE A 25 4.66 22.40 -15.49
N SER A 26 4.77 23.43 -16.33
CA SER A 26 4.49 23.35 -17.77
C SER A 26 5.70 22.90 -18.59
N THR A 27 5.45 22.43 -19.83
CA THR A 27 6.53 22.11 -20.78
C THR A 27 7.43 23.31 -21.09
N GLY A 28 6.88 24.52 -21.13
CA GLY A 28 7.65 25.74 -21.41
C GLY A 28 8.60 26.10 -20.27
N GLU A 29 8.19 25.90 -19.02
CA GLU A 29 9.04 26.07 -17.85
C GLU A 29 10.15 25.01 -17.80
N LEU A 30 9.81 23.75 -18.06
CA LEU A 30 10.81 22.67 -18.15
C LEU A 30 11.84 22.92 -19.26
N ALA A 31 11.41 23.41 -20.43
CA ALA A 31 12.30 23.74 -21.54
C ALA A 31 13.33 24.82 -21.16
N ARG A 32 12.91 25.84 -20.41
CA ARG A 32 13.81 26.89 -19.90
C ARG A 32 14.83 26.34 -18.90
N ILE A 33 14.40 25.52 -17.94
CA ILE A 33 15.29 24.97 -16.88
C ILE A 33 16.26 23.93 -17.45
N THR A 34 15.80 23.11 -18.41
CA THR A 34 16.63 22.07 -19.02
C THR A 34 17.53 22.58 -20.14
N VAL A 35 17.32 23.82 -20.61
CA VAL A 35 17.96 24.41 -21.81
C VAL A 35 17.72 23.52 -23.04
N LEU A 36 16.51 22.98 -23.16
CA LEU A 36 16.08 22.13 -24.27
C LEU A 36 14.95 22.80 -25.03
N THR A 37 14.75 22.39 -26.28
CA THR A 37 13.58 22.84 -27.05
C THR A 37 12.29 22.26 -26.45
N ALA A 38 11.18 22.99 -26.55
CA ALA A 38 9.88 22.49 -26.11
C ALA A 38 9.49 21.17 -26.80
N ALA A 39 9.90 20.96 -28.05
CA ALA A 39 9.69 19.71 -28.78
C ALA A 39 10.47 18.53 -28.17
N ALA A 40 11.73 18.75 -27.76
CA ALA A 40 12.54 17.72 -27.11
C ALA A 40 11.96 17.34 -25.74
N VAL A 41 11.55 18.33 -24.94
CA VAL A 41 10.91 18.10 -23.64
C VAL A 41 9.57 17.37 -23.80
N ARG A 42 8.75 17.71 -24.80
CA ARG A 42 7.48 17.00 -25.08
C ARG A 42 7.69 15.52 -25.34
N ARG A 43 8.73 15.12 -26.08
CA ARG A 43 9.05 13.71 -26.32
C ARG A 43 9.30 12.95 -25.00
N HIS A 44 10.03 13.57 -24.07
CA HIS A 44 10.27 12.99 -22.75
C HIS A 44 9.01 12.95 -21.88
N ILE A 45 8.20 14.01 -21.90
CA ILE A 45 6.91 14.06 -21.20
C ILE A 45 5.98 12.95 -21.70
N THR A 46 5.83 12.79 -23.01
CA THR A 46 4.99 11.74 -23.60
C THR A 46 5.45 10.34 -23.20
N ALA A 47 6.77 10.10 -23.14
CA ALA A 47 7.31 8.83 -22.64
C ALA A 47 6.99 8.63 -21.16
N LEU A 48 7.19 9.65 -20.31
CA LEU A 48 6.89 9.59 -18.88
C LEU A 48 5.39 9.42 -18.57
N GLU A 49 4.50 10.04 -19.37
CA GLU A 49 3.05 9.83 -19.29
C GLU A 49 2.68 8.39 -19.68
N LYS A 50 3.26 7.86 -20.77
CA LYS A 50 3.04 6.47 -21.21
C LYS A 50 3.53 5.46 -20.17
N GLU A 51 4.63 5.77 -19.48
CA GLU A 51 5.15 4.99 -18.35
C GLU A 51 4.30 5.15 -17.06
N GLY A 52 3.28 6.02 -17.06
CA GLY A 52 2.45 6.29 -15.88
C GLY A 52 3.20 7.03 -14.76
N ARG A 53 4.33 7.67 -15.07
CA ARG A 53 5.21 8.33 -14.09
C ARG A 53 4.79 9.74 -13.74
N ILE A 54 4.14 10.41 -14.68
CA ILE A 54 3.60 11.77 -14.51
C ILE A 54 2.15 11.79 -15.00
N ALA A 55 1.38 12.75 -14.52
CA ALA A 55 0.01 13.01 -14.94
C ALA A 55 -0.19 14.50 -15.22
N VAL A 56 -1.17 14.81 -16.07
CA VAL A 56 -1.63 16.19 -16.28
C VAL A 56 -2.33 16.67 -15.01
N TYR A 57 -1.85 17.77 -14.46
CA TYR A 57 -2.50 18.45 -13.36
C TYR A 57 -3.79 19.12 -13.85
N ARG A 58 -4.91 18.81 -13.19
CA ARG A 58 -6.21 19.47 -13.43
C ARG A 58 -6.53 20.33 -12.21
N GLU A 59 -6.65 21.63 -12.42
CA GLU A 59 -7.16 22.54 -11.40
C GLU A 59 -8.67 22.29 -11.23
N ASN A 60 -9.05 21.63 -10.14
CA ASN A 60 -10.45 21.53 -9.75
C ASN A 60 -10.77 22.72 -8.84
N GLY A 61 -11.18 23.85 -9.43
CA GLY A 61 -11.57 25.05 -8.70
C GLY A 61 -12.58 25.90 -9.48
N PRO A 62 -13.52 26.59 -8.80
CA PRO A 62 -14.45 27.52 -9.41
C PRO A 62 -13.65 28.76 -9.87
N GLY A 63 -13.14 28.70 -11.09
CA GLY A 63 -12.15 29.63 -11.62
C GLY A 63 -11.40 29.10 -12.85
N ALA A 64 -11.54 27.80 -13.16
CA ALA A 64 -10.94 27.12 -14.33
C ALA A 64 -11.38 27.65 -15.73
N GLY A 65 -12.04 28.81 -15.78
CA GLY A 65 -12.54 29.42 -17.01
C GLY A 65 -12.62 30.94 -16.94
N THR A 66 -11.60 31.63 -16.42
CA THR A 66 -11.51 33.10 -16.59
C THR A 66 -10.07 33.54 -16.91
N GLY A 67 -9.63 33.34 -18.16
CA GLY A 67 -8.28 33.77 -18.55
C GLY A 67 -7.91 33.57 -20.01
N LYS A 68 -8.39 34.48 -20.88
CA LYS A 68 -7.86 34.83 -22.22
C LYS A 68 -7.93 33.75 -23.33
N ARG A 69 -8.03 34.25 -24.58
CA ARG A 69 -7.88 33.47 -25.82
C ARG A 69 -6.54 32.70 -25.79
N GLY A 70 -6.62 31.38 -25.72
CA GLY A 70 -5.48 30.45 -25.75
C GLY A 70 -5.71 29.26 -24.81
N ARG A 71 -5.52 28.03 -25.30
CA ARG A 71 -5.65 26.82 -24.47
C ARG A 71 -4.64 26.89 -23.30
N PRO A 72 -5.08 26.84 -22.03
CA PRO A 72 -4.16 26.90 -20.89
C PRO A 72 -3.07 25.84 -21.00
N ALA A 73 -1.83 26.23 -20.71
CA ALA A 73 -0.68 25.35 -20.87
C ALA A 73 -0.83 24.14 -19.95
N ARG A 74 -0.74 22.93 -20.51
CA ARG A 74 -0.79 21.68 -19.71
C ARG A 74 0.34 21.72 -18.67
N ARG A 75 -0.02 21.56 -17.41
CA ARG A 75 0.92 21.41 -16.29
C ARG A 75 0.98 19.95 -15.89
N TYR A 76 2.14 19.52 -15.41
CA TYR A 76 2.43 18.12 -15.10
C TYR A 76 2.87 17.99 -13.65
N ILE A 77 2.46 16.90 -13.02
CA ILE A 77 2.86 16.46 -11.69
C ILE A 77 3.33 15.00 -11.75
N ALA A 78 4.20 14.58 -10.83
CA ALA A 78 4.53 13.17 -10.68
C ALA A 78 3.31 12.39 -10.14
N THR A 79 3.13 11.14 -10.59
CA THR A 79 2.07 10.29 -10.06
C THR A 79 2.42 9.80 -8.65
N GLY A 80 1.41 9.69 -7.78
CA GLY A 80 1.58 9.19 -6.42
C GLY A 80 2.28 7.82 -6.37
N ASN A 81 1.95 6.91 -7.28
CA ASN A 81 2.60 5.59 -7.40
C ASN A 81 4.13 5.70 -7.66
N THR A 82 4.55 6.65 -8.48
CA THR A 82 5.99 6.82 -8.79
C THR A 82 6.74 7.47 -7.64
N LEU A 83 6.11 8.42 -6.96
CA LEU A 83 6.66 9.00 -5.74
C LEU A 83 6.78 7.95 -4.64
N GLN A 84 5.77 7.09 -4.45
CA GLN A 84 5.83 5.98 -3.50
C GLN A 84 6.95 4.99 -3.85
N LYS A 85 7.12 4.59 -5.12
CA LYS A 85 8.22 3.70 -5.51
C LYS A 85 9.61 4.29 -5.24
N ARG A 86 9.76 5.61 -5.38
CA ARG A 86 11.05 6.29 -5.22
C ARG A 86 11.37 6.65 -3.76
N PHE A 87 10.40 7.19 -3.03
CA PHE A 87 10.57 7.70 -1.67
C PHE A 87 10.08 6.72 -0.60
N GLY A 88 9.24 5.73 -0.93
CA GLY A 88 8.82 4.68 0.00
C GLY A 88 10.01 3.90 0.55
N ARG A 89 11.04 3.67 -0.26
CA ARG A 89 12.31 3.08 0.19
C ARG A 89 13.02 3.90 1.28
N SER A 90 12.95 5.23 1.20
CA SER A 90 13.53 6.12 2.21
C SER A 90 12.74 6.08 3.51
N ALA A 91 11.40 6.07 3.42
CA ALA A 91 10.54 5.95 4.60
C ALA A 91 10.72 4.60 5.31
N GLU A 92 10.82 3.50 4.56
CA GLU A 92 11.12 2.16 5.10
C GLU A 92 12.47 2.13 5.84
N ASN A 93 13.50 2.77 5.30
CA ASN A 93 14.82 2.81 5.94
C ASN A 93 14.80 3.59 7.27
N VAL A 94 14.05 4.68 7.34
CA VAL A 94 13.87 5.45 8.59
C VAL A 94 13.14 4.60 9.63
N ALA A 95 12.08 3.90 9.22
CA ALA A 95 11.33 3.01 10.12
C ALA A 95 12.20 1.84 10.63
N LEU A 96 13.01 1.22 9.76
CA LEU A 96 13.99 0.21 10.15
C LEU A 96 14.97 0.75 11.18
N SER A 97 15.62 1.90 10.89
CA SER A 97 16.58 2.51 11.80
C SER A 97 15.99 2.85 13.17
N ALA A 98 14.71 3.26 13.22
CA ALA A 98 14.02 3.50 14.49
C ALA A 98 13.77 2.21 15.28
N LEU A 99 13.38 1.12 14.61
CA LEU A 99 13.20 -0.19 15.27
C LEU A 99 14.53 -0.78 15.75
N ASP A 100 15.59 -0.63 14.96
CA ASP A 100 16.94 -1.05 15.34
C ASP A 100 17.41 -0.28 16.58
N PHE A 101 17.14 1.03 16.64
CA PHE A 101 17.44 1.84 17.83
C PHE A 101 16.65 1.38 19.06
N ILE A 102 15.36 1.05 18.92
CA ILE A 102 14.54 0.49 20.00
C ILE A 102 15.13 -0.84 20.47
N ALA A 103 15.50 -1.71 19.52
CA ALA A 103 16.11 -3.00 19.82
C ALA A 103 17.44 -2.83 20.59
N GLU A 104 18.26 -1.87 20.17
CA GLU A 104 19.56 -1.60 20.79
C GLU A 104 19.43 -1.00 22.19
N LYS A 105 18.54 -0.01 22.38
CA LYS A 105 18.45 0.75 23.64
C LYS A 105 17.49 0.16 24.66
N LEU A 106 16.39 -0.43 24.20
CA LEU A 106 15.31 -0.94 25.06
C LEU A 106 15.19 -2.47 25.01
N GLY A 107 16.00 -3.13 24.18
CA GLY A 107 16.04 -4.58 24.08
C GLY A 107 14.72 -5.19 23.61
N LYS A 108 14.56 -6.48 23.91
CA LYS A 108 13.35 -7.25 23.54
C LYS A 108 12.08 -6.69 24.16
N ALA A 109 12.16 -6.15 25.39
CA ALA A 109 11.02 -5.58 26.08
C ALA A 109 10.49 -4.32 25.36
N GLY A 110 11.39 -3.45 24.87
CA GLY A 110 11.00 -2.29 24.07
C GLY A 110 10.35 -2.66 22.75
N LEU A 111 10.92 -3.64 22.04
CA LEU A 111 10.31 -4.17 20.81
C LEU A 111 8.92 -4.78 21.06
N GLN A 112 8.76 -5.52 22.16
CA GLN A 112 7.47 -6.09 22.53
C GLN A 112 6.44 -4.99 22.85
N ALA A 113 6.82 -3.97 23.64
CA ALA A 113 5.94 -2.84 23.94
C ALA A 113 5.51 -2.10 22.67
N TYR A 114 6.43 -1.92 21.71
CA TYR A 114 6.10 -1.37 20.40
C TYR A 114 5.14 -2.27 19.61
N ALA A 115 5.37 -3.58 19.60
CA ALA A 115 4.50 -4.55 18.94
C ALA A 115 3.08 -4.53 19.53
N ASP A 116 2.94 -4.39 20.85
CA ASP A 116 1.63 -4.33 21.51
C ASP A 116 0.91 -3.00 21.23
N ALA A 117 1.64 -1.89 21.19
CA ALA A 117 1.09 -0.61 20.71
C ALA A 117 0.64 -0.71 19.25
N ARG A 118 1.41 -1.41 18.41
CA ARG A 118 1.06 -1.66 17.00
C ARG A 118 -0.21 -2.51 16.89
N THR A 119 -0.36 -3.56 17.69
CA THR A 119 -1.58 -4.39 17.75
C THR A 119 -2.80 -3.51 18.05
N LYS A 120 -2.75 -2.68 19.10
CA LYS A 120 -3.83 -1.74 19.45
C LYS A 120 -4.17 -0.77 18.32
N ALA A 121 -3.16 -0.22 17.65
CA ALA A 121 -3.38 0.69 16.53
C ALA A 121 -4.05 0.01 15.32
N ILE A 122 -3.74 -1.27 15.06
CA ILE A 122 -4.39 -2.05 13.99
C ILE A 122 -5.87 -2.31 14.35
N ILE A 123 -6.14 -2.70 15.60
CA ILE A 123 -7.51 -2.90 16.10
C ILE A 123 -8.33 -1.63 15.95
N GLN A 124 -7.81 -0.49 16.42
CA GLN A 124 -8.50 0.79 16.30
C GLN A 124 -8.77 1.17 14.82
N ARG A 125 -7.85 0.85 13.91
CA ARG A 125 -7.95 1.23 12.50
C ARG A 125 -8.94 0.38 11.71
N TYR A 126 -9.07 -0.91 12.03
CA TYR A 126 -9.86 -1.86 11.23
C TYR A 126 -11.07 -2.44 11.96
N GLY A 127 -11.14 -2.32 13.29
CA GLY A 127 -12.19 -2.91 14.11
C GLY A 127 -13.59 -2.47 13.68
N GLU A 128 -13.84 -1.16 13.58
CA GLU A 128 -15.14 -0.60 13.20
C GLU A 128 -15.63 -1.11 11.82
N ALA A 129 -14.72 -1.19 10.85
CA ALA A 129 -15.05 -1.69 9.50
C ALA A 129 -15.47 -3.17 9.52
N VAL A 130 -14.88 -3.97 10.41
CA VAL A 130 -15.22 -5.39 10.59
C VAL A 130 -16.49 -5.55 11.40
N GLU A 131 -16.67 -4.79 12.47
CA GLU A 131 -17.87 -4.81 13.31
C GLU A 131 -19.13 -4.43 12.51
N THR A 132 -19.03 -3.41 11.66
CA THR A 132 -20.12 -2.96 10.79
C THR A 132 -20.52 -4.00 9.73
N ALA A 133 -19.66 -4.99 9.44
CA ALA A 133 -19.92 -6.04 8.46
C ALA A 133 -20.89 -7.14 8.96
N GLY A 134 -21.32 -7.08 10.23
CA GLY A 134 -22.25 -8.04 10.84
C GLY A 134 -21.56 -9.28 11.40
N GLU A 135 -22.32 -10.34 11.67
CA GLU A 135 -21.80 -11.54 12.34
C GLU A 135 -21.17 -12.58 11.41
N ASP A 136 -21.51 -12.57 10.12
CA ASP A 136 -20.99 -13.53 9.15
C ASP A 136 -19.47 -13.36 8.99
N MET A 137 -18.73 -14.44 9.26
CA MET A 137 -17.27 -14.42 9.27
C MET A 137 -16.66 -14.11 7.89
N ARG A 138 -17.32 -14.53 6.81
CA ARG A 138 -16.87 -14.19 5.45
C ARG A 138 -17.03 -12.70 5.19
N HIS A 139 -18.15 -12.09 5.60
CA HIS A 139 -18.35 -10.65 5.48
C HIS A 139 -17.33 -9.86 6.31
N LYS A 140 -17.07 -10.28 7.56
CA LYS A 140 -16.01 -9.72 8.42
C LYS A 140 -14.64 -9.76 7.74
N LEU A 141 -14.24 -10.93 7.22
CA LEU A 141 -12.95 -11.08 6.53
C LEU A 141 -12.87 -10.23 5.26
N GLN A 142 -13.96 -10.13 4.50
CA GLN A 142 -14.01 -9.30 3.29
C GLN A 142 -13.90 -7.82 3.63
N ALA A 143 -14.53 -7.36 4.71
CA ALA A 143 -14.39 -6.00 5.19
C ALA A 143 -12.95 -5.70 5.61
N LEU A 144 -12.32 -6.60 6.38
CA LEU A 144 -10.92 -6.50 6.76
C LEU A 144 -9.99 -6.46 5.53
N ALA A 145 -10.20 -7.32 4.54
CA ALA A 145 -9.42 -7.35 3.30
C ALA A 145 -9.56 -6.04 2.51
N ARG A 146 -10.76 -5.46 2.43
CA ARG A 146 -10.99 -4.16 1.79
C ARG A 146 -10.26 -3.03 2.53
N ALA A 147 -10.34 -3.00 3.86
CA ALA A 147 -9.66 -1.99 4.68
C ALA A 147 -8.13 -2.09 4.54
N LEU A 148 -7.58 -3.30 4.57
CA LEU A 148 -6.14 -3.53 4.31
C LEU A 148 -5.74 -3.08 2.90
N THR A 149 -6.60 -3.33 1.90
CA THR A 149 -6.32 -2.92 0.52
C THR A 149 -6.27 -1.41 0.37
N HIS A 150 -7.15 -0.69 1.07
CA HIS A 150 -7.11 0.77 1.14
C HIS A 150 -5.77 1.29 1.68
N ASP A 151 -5.16 0.55 2.61
CA ASP A 151 -3.87 0.87 3.21
C ASP A 151 -2.65 0.34 2.43
N GLY A 152 -2.86 -0.12 1.21
CA GLY A 152 -1.77 -0.51 0.31
C GLY A 152 -1.33 -1.96 0.43
N TYR A 153 -2.06 -2.81 1.16
CA TYR A 153 -1.91 -4.26 1.02
C TYR A 153 -2.61 -4.73 -0.27
N ALA A 154 -2.21 -5.89 -0.80
CA ALA A 154 -3.02 -6.60 -1.81
C ALA A 154 -3.73 -7.76 -1.12
N ALA A 155 -4.86 -7.48 -0.47
CA ALA A 155 -5.56 -8.44 0.38
C ALA A 155 -6.78 -9.06 -0.32
N SER A 156 -7.01 -10.35 -0.10
CA SER A 156 -8.15 -11.10 -0.65
C SER A 156 -8.61 -12.20 0.30
N VAL A 157 -9.85 -12.65 0.16
CA VAL A 157 -10.42 -13.74 0.96
C VAL A 157 -10.69 -14.94 0.08
N ARG A 158 -10.29 -16.12 0.54
CA ARG A 158 -10.51 -17.41 -0.14
C ARG A 158 -11.19 -18.39 0.80
N SER A 159 -11.91 -19.34 0.23
CA SER A 159 -12.42 -20.50 0.96
C SER A 159 -11.48 -21.68 0.75
N VAL A 160 -11.35 -22.52 1.77
CA VAL A 160 -10.59 -23.75 1.67
C VAL A 160 -11.57 -24.88 1.33
N PRO A 161 -11.51 -25.46 0.12
CA PRO A 161 -12.47 -26.49 -0.31
C PRO A 161 -12.53 -27.65 0.68
N GLY A 162 -13.74 -28.15 0.94
CA GLY A 162 -13.96 -29.28 1.84
C GLY A 162 -13.79 -28.98 3.33
N THR A 163 -13.66 -27.71 3.73
CA THR A 163 -13.50 -27.32 5.15
C THR A 163 -14.37 -26.10 5.49
N GLN A 164 -14.61 -25.89 6.79
CA GLN A 164 -15.23 -24.65 7.31
C GLN A 164 -14.18 -23.55 7.59
N MET A 165 -13.11 -23.49 6.78
CA MET A 165 -12.03 -22.53 6.94
C MET A 165 -12.03 -21.49 5.82
N LEU A 166 -11.75 -20.25 6.20
CA LEU A 166 -11.48 -19.15 5.30
C LEU A 166 -10.01 -18.75 5.39
N GLN A 167 -9.51 -18.13 4.33
CA GLN A 167 -8.15 -17.63 4.27
C GLN A 167 -8.16 -16.15 3.90
N LEU A 168 -7.47 -15.34 4.70
CA LEU A 168 -7.07 -13.99 4.33
C LEU A 168 -5.66 -14.07 3.71
N CYS A 169 -5.56 -13.74 2.42
CA CYS A 169 -4.31 -13.79 1.66
C CYS A 169 -3.84 -12.36 1.34
N GLN A 170 -2.59 -12.04 1.67
CA GLN A 170 -1.92 -10.79 1.31
C GLN A 170 -0.82 -11.07 0.28
N GLY A 171 -1.01 -10.65 -0.98
CA GLY A 171 -0.01 -10.75 -2.05
C GLY A 171 0.98 -9.59 -2.09
N HIS A 172 0.72 -8.55 -1.31
CA HIS A 172 1.63 -7.43 -1.09
C HIS A 172 1.44 -6.93 0.33
N CYS A 173 2.55 -6.73 1.05
CA CYS A 173 2.60 -6.11 2.36
C CYS A 173 3.49 -4.86 2.29
N PRO A 174 2.98 -3.67 2.61
CA PRO A 174 3.73 -2.41 2.50
C PRO A 174 4.90 -2.33 3.49
N ILE A 175 4.89 -3.15 4.55
CA ILE A 175 5.97 -3.22 5.54
C ILE A 175 6.83 -4.49 5.39
N ARG A 176 6.73 -5.23 4.26
CA ARG A 176 7.41 -6.53 4.08
C ARG A 176 8.91 -6.46 4.38
N LYS A 177 9.58 -5.41 3.91
CA LYS A 177 11.03 -5.22 4.13
C LYS A 177 11.34 -5.08 5.62
N ILE A 178 10.55 -4.26 6.33
CA ILE A 178 10.69 -4.02 7.77
C ILE A 178 10.43 -5.30 8.56
N ALA A 179 9.38 -6.03 8.18
CA ALA A 179 9.00 -7.30 8.78
C ALA A 179 10.01 -8.44 8.55
N GLY A 180 10.91 -8.29 7.55
CA GLY A 180 12.01 -9.23 7.32
C GLY A 180 13.10 -9.15 8.37
N GLU A 181 13.36 -7.95 8.90
CA GLU A 181 14.33 -7.74 9.99
C GLU A 181 13.66 -7.86 11.36
N HIS A 182 12.38 -7.49 11.45
CA HIS A 182 11.61 -7.44 12.70
C HIS A 182 10.31 -8.25 12.57
N GLU A 183 10.41 -9.58 12.61
CA GLU A 183 9.26 -10.50 12.47
C GLU A 183 8.17 -10.31 13.54
N ILE A 184 8.52 -9.70 14.67
CA ILE A 184 7.57 -9.36 15.75
C ILE A 184 6.37 -8.54 15.23
N LEU A 185 6.55 -7.78 14.15
CA LEU A 185 5.48 -7.02 13.48
C LEU A 185 4.43 -7.93 12.82
N CYS A 186 4.86 -9.03 12.20
CA CYS A 186 3.94 -10.02 11.64
C CYS A 186 3.11 -10.68 12.76
N GLY A 187 3.75 -10.95 13.91
CA GLY A 187 3.06 -11.46 15.10
C GLY A 187 2.04 -10.47 15.64
N ALA A 188 2.39 -9.18 15.73
CA ALA A 188 1.47 -8.12 16.16
C ALA A 188 0.24 -8.01 15.25
N GLU A 189 0.43 -8.09 13.92
CA GLU A 189 -0.65 -8.08 12.94
C GLU A 189 -1.56 -9.32 13.10
N THR A 190 -0.98 -10.51 13.25
CA THR A 190 -1.76 -11.74 13.50
C THR A 190 -2.59 -11.65 14.79
N ARG A 191 -2.01 -11.14 15.90
CA ARG A 191 -2.75 -10.94 17.15
C ARG A 191 -3.93 -10.00 16.96
N ALA A 192 -3.68 -8.85 16.33
CA ALA A 192 -4.71 -7.86 16.05
C ALA A 192 -5.86 -8.43 15.22
N PHE A 193 -5.57 -9.23 14.18
CA PHE A 193 -6.61 -9.86 13.38
C PHE A 193 -7.42 -10.88 14.18
N GLY A 194 -6.79 -11.66 15.05
CA GLY A 194 -7.51 -12.56 15.95
C GLY A 194 -8.46 -11.82 16.89
N GLU A 195 -8.00 -10.70 17.47
CA GLU A 195 -8.81 -9.86 18.36
C GLU A 195 -9.98 -9.19 17.62
N ILE A 196 -9.74 -8.60 16.43
CA ILE A 196 -10.78 -7.97 15.61
C ILE A 196 -11.86 -9.00 15.19
N LEU A 197 -11.44 -10.21 14.85
CA LEU A 197 -12.36 -11.26 14.37
C LEU A 197 -13.03 -12.01 15.51
N GLY A 198 -12.51 -11.91 16.75
CA GLY A 198 -13.01 -12.61 17.93
C GLY A 198 -12.78 -14.12 17.90
N VAL A 199 -11.84 -14.60 17.08
CA VAL A 199 -11.55 -16.04 16.91
C VAL A 199 -10.06 -16.29 16.86
N HIS A 200 -9.65 -17.53 17.16
CA HIS A 200 -8.28 -17.93 16.94
C HIS A 200 -7.97 -17.94 15.44
N VAL A 201 -6.84 -17.32 15.07
CA VAL A 201 -6.35 -17.25 13.71
C VAL A 201 -4.93 -17.76 13.64
N GLN A 202 -4.58 -18.42 12.53
CA GLN A 202 -3.26 -19.01 12.35
C GLN A 202 -2.62 -18.52 11.05
N ARG A 203 -1.42 -17.94 11.15
CA ARG A 203 -0.64 -17.58 9.96
C ARG A 203 0.17 -18.79 9.52
N ILE A 204 -0.13 -19.32 8.34
CA ILE A 204 0.48 -20.55 7.81
C ILE A 204 1.57 -20.28 6.76
N ALA A 205 1.63 -19.06 6.22
CA ALA A 205 2.61 -18.66 5.23
C ALA A 205 2.92 -17.17 5.34
N THR A 206 4.15 -16.77 5.02
CA THR A 206 4.57 -15.37 4.97
C THR A 206 5.43 -15.07 3.75
N GLN A 207 5.34 -13.85 3.23
CA GLN A 207 6.23 -13.38 2.16
C GLN A 207 7.66 -13.12 2.63
N VAL A 208 7.87 -13.00 3.94
CA VAL A 208 9.20 -12.91 4.57
C VAL A 208 9.89 -14.26 4.49
N SER A 209 9.18 -15.34 4.83
CA SER A 209 9.65 -16.74 4.71
C SER A 209 9.64 -17.28 3.27
N GLY A 210 9.57 -16.42 2.25
CA GLY A 210 9.68 -16.79 0.84
C GLY A 210 8.39 -17.27 0.15
N SER A 211 7.23 -17.26 0.81
CA SER A 211 5.95 -17.56 0.15
C SER A 211 5.51 -16.43 -0.79
N PHE A 212 4.73 -16.75 -1.83
CA PHE A 212 4.19 -15.72 -2.74
C PHE A 212 3.16 -14.80 -2.05
N THR A 213 2.41 -15.34 -1.09
CA THR A 213 1.38 -14.65 -0.32
C THR A 213 1.55 -14.95 1.17
N CYS A 214 1.33 -13.96 2.03
CA CYS A 214 1.03 -14.23 3.43
C CYS A 214 -0.37 -14.82 3.52
N THR A 215 -0.56 -15.89 4.28
CA THR A 215 -1.86 -16.56 4.42
C THR A 215 -2.20 -16.75 5.88
N LEU A 216 -3.33 -16.19 6.29
CA LEU A 216 -3.94 -16.38 7.60
C LEU A 216 -5.19 -17.22 7.44
N THR A 217 -5.29 -18.32 8.17
CA THR A 217 -6.46 -19.19 8.23
C THR A 217 -7.36 -18.76 9.39
N VAL A 218 -8.66 -18.69 9.11
CA VAL A 218 -9.70 -18.27 10.05
C VAL A 218 -10.86 -19.27 10.02
N PRO A 219 -11.34 -19.78 11.16
CA PRO A 219 -12.56 -20.58 11.23
C PRO A 219 -13.78 -19.76 10.80
N ALA A 220 -14.62 -20.31 9.91
CA ALA A 220 -15.83 -19.63 9.43
C ALA A 220 -16.95 -19.56 10.49
N GLY A 221 -16.78 -20.22 11.64
CA GLY A 221 -17.84 -20.46 12.63
C GLY A 221 -18.85 -21.52 12.16
N PRO A 222 -19.68 -22.06 13.06
CA PRO A 222 -20.76 -22.94 12.63
C PRO A 222 -21.75 -22.13 11.79
N THR A 223 -22.03 -22.58 10.56
CA THR A 223 -23.29 -22.24 9.91
C THR A 223 -24.40 -22.72 10.83
N ARG A 224 -25.32 -21.85 11.25
CA ARG A 224 -26.55 -22.26 11.95
C ARG A 224 -27.38 -23.06 10.94
N THR A 225 -27.05 -24.33 10.75
CA THR A 225 -28.00 -25.34 10.31
C THR A 225 -28.96 -25.46 11.48
N GLU A 226 -30.25 -25.22 11.24
CA GLU A 226 -31.31 -25.42 12.23
C GLU A 226 -31.04 -26.70 13.00
N GLN A 227 -30.78 -26.56 14.30
CA GLN A 227 -30.76 -27.65 15.24
C GLN A 227 -32.18 -28.21 15.24
N GLN A 228 -32.41 -29.28 14.47
CA GLN A 228 -33.49 -30.18 14.78
C GLN A 228 -33.16 -30.78 16.15
N ASP A 229 -33.95 -30.37 17.14
CA ASP A 229 -34.01 -30.98 18.46
C ASP A 229 -34.20 -32.49 18.30
N VAL A 230 -33.11 -33.24 18.33
CA VAL A 230 -33.17 -34.67 18.61
C VAL A 230 -33.40 -34.78 20.12
N LYS A 231 -34.68 -34.78 20.48
CA LYS A 231 -35.15 -35.11 21.82
C LYS A 231 -34.73 -36.56 22.08
N CYS A 232 -33.75 -36.75 22.96
CA CYS A 232 -33.51 -38.06 23.56
C CYS A 232 -34.61 -38.32 24.58
N GLU A 233 -35.69 -38.99 24.16
CA GLU A 233 -36.59 -39.80 24.98
C GLU A 233 -37.03 -41.04 24.19
#